data_AF-X0XP54-F1
#
_entry.id   AF-X0XP54-F1
#
_cell.length_a   1.000
_cell.length_b   1.000
_cell.length_c   1.000
_cell.angle_alpha   90.00
_cell.angle_beta   90.00
_cell.angle_gamma   90.00
#
_symmetry.space_group_name_H-M   'P 1'
#
loop_
_entity.id
_entity.type
_entity.pdbx_description
1 polymer ?
#
loop_
_entity_poly.entity_id
_entity_poly.type
_entity_poly.pdbx_seq_one_letter_code
_entity_poly.pdbx_strand_id
1 'polypeptide(L)'
;LRFEISNEGTAESLSTEYLLEYATSTGGPWKAVPVSATAEHWEMVNSTYFTDGASTSNIVPGLSDENDDFVLGKLKDTSNQTAGMTLSATEFTEIEYCIGATANVTPPETYYFRLTNAGTPLDSYIIYGRVTVGNSGPWFDSNWPYRKLLRIDSSRVAGDLANFPVLINTTDENLKYNADAHAVNHVRQSDGGDIVFTTEVGVKLDHEIEKYEPSTGELVAWVEVPSVFGSSDTFIYIYYGYASAVD
;
A
#
# COMPACT_ATOMS: atom_id res chain seq x y z
N LEU A 1 -4.56 1.81 -6.98
CA LEU A 1 -3.65 2.95 -7.30
C LEU A 1 -4.43 3.93 -8.16
N ARG A 2 -4.57 5.19 -7.74
CA ARG A 2 -5.40 6.20 -8.40
C ARG A 2 -4.52 7.31 -8.98
N PHE A 3 -4.88 7.80 -10.15
CA PHE A 3 -4.23 8.92 -10.83
C PHE A 3 -5.27 9.94 -11.23
N GLU A 4 -4.97 11.21 -11.00
CA GLU A 4 -5.70 12.34 -11.57
C GLU A 4 -5.00 12.75 -12.87
N ILE A 5 -5.80 13.10 -13.88
CA ILE A 5 -5.36 13.61 -15.17
C ILE A 5 -6.23 14.80 -15.52
N SER A 6 -5.60 15.96 -15.62
CA SER A 6 -6.21 17.21 -16.07
C SER A 6 -5.72 17.61 -17.45
N ASN A 7 -6.62 18.21 -18.25
CA ASN A 7 -6.24 18.93 -19.45
C ASN A 7 -5.94 20.40 -19.11
N GLU A 8 -4.65 20.73 -19.05
CA GLU A 8 -4.15 22.10 -18.83
C GLU A 8 -3.99 22.93 -20.13
N GLY A 9 -4.45 22.38 -21.26
CA GLY A 9 -4.43 23.04 -22.56
C GLY A 9 -5.63 23.95 -22.78
N THR A 10 -5.63 24.68 -23.91
CA THR A 10 -6.76 25.55 -24.30
C THR A 10 -7.75 24.89 -25.27
N ALA A 11 -7.56 23.61 -25.59
CA ALA A 11 -8.35 22.86 -26.56
C ALA A 11 -8.67 21.46 -26.03
N GLU A 12 -9.59 20.75 -26.69
CA GLU A 12 -9.87 19.35 -26.38
C GLU A 12 -8.60 18.50 -26.56
N SER A 13 -8.38 17.58 -25.62
CA SER A 13 -7.24 16.66 -25.67
C SER A 13 -7.36 15.69 -26.85
N LEU A 14 -6.26 15.06 -27.22
CA LEU A 14 -6.31 13.87 -28.06
C LEU A 14 -7.07 12.76 -27.32
N SER A 15 -7.73 11.87 -28.08
CA SER A 15 -8.25 10.62 -27.54
C SER A 15 -7.11 9.80 -26.96
N THR A 16 -7.10 9.65 -25.63
CA THR A 16 -6.00 9.05 -24.87
C THR A 16 -6.43 7.72 -24.27
N GLU A 17 -5.66 6.67 -24.55
CA GLU A 17 -5.83 5.34 -23.98
C GLU A 17 -4.84 5.18 -22.83
N TYR A 18 -5.29 5.38 -21.59
CA TYR A 18 -4.40 5.40 -20.43
C TYR A 18 -3.89 3.99 -20.10
N LEU A 19 -2.61 3.75 -20.40
CA LEU A 19 -1.86 2.53 -20.07
C LEU A 19 -1.03 2.77 -18.80
N LEU A 20 -1.12 1.84 -17.84
CA LEU A 20 -0.30 1.90 -16.63
C LEU A 20 1.12 1.39 -16.87
N GLU A 21 2.11 2.20 -16.51
CA GLU A 21 3.53 1.85 -16.56
C GLU A 21 4.21 2.03 -15.19
N TYR A 22 5.31 1.32 -14.99
CA TYR A 22 6.15 1.44 -13.81
C TYR A 22 7.66 1.47 -14.16
N ALA A 23 8.45 2.04 -13.26
CA ALA A 23 9.92 2.09 -13.31
C ALA A 23 10.51 2.16 -11.90
N THR A 24 11.81 1.90 -11.74
CA THR A 24 12.53 2.08 -10.45
C THR A 24 13.11 3.49 -10.28
N SER A 25 12.96 4.35 -11.30
CA SER A 25 13.29 5.77 -11.23
C SER A 25 12.33 6.56 -12.12
N THR A 26 12.17 7.86 -11.85
CA THR A 26 11.36 8.76 -12.69
C THR A 26 11.98 8.99 -14.08
N GLY A 27 13.26 8.62 -14.29
CA GLY A 27 13.94 8.64 -15.58
C GLY A 27 13.68 7.38 -16.44
N GLY A 28 12.99 6.38 -15.92
CA GLY A 28 12.80 5.08 -16.57
C GLY A 28 14.00 4.12 -16.37
N PRO A 29 14.15 3.09 -17.22
CA PRO A 29 13.25 2.73 -18.32
C PRO A 29 11.87 2.31 -17.80
N TRP A 30 10.82 2.69 -18.54
CA TRP A 30 9.44 2.39 -18.19
C TRP A 30 9.00 1.08 -18.80
N LYS A 31 8.17 0.33 -18.07
CA LYS A 31 7.56 -0.92 -18.51
C LYS A 31 6.07 -0.88 -18.23
N ALA A 32 5.25 -1.42 -19.13
CA ALA A 32 3.83 -1.62 -18.85
C ALA A 32 3.67 -2.55 -17.63
N VAL A 33 2.67 -2.28 -16.79
CA VAL A 33 2.18 -3.27 -15.82
C VAL A 33 1.34 -4.28 -16.61
N PRO A 34 1.77 -5.55 -16.77
CA PRO A 34 1.02 -6.54 -17.53
C PRO A 34 -0.27 -6.97 -16.81
N VAL A 35 -1.21 -7.54 -17.56
CA VAL A 35 -2.40 -8.19 -16.97
C VAL A 35 -2.01 -9.43 -16.15
N SER A 36 -1.00 -10.17 -16.58
CA SER A 36 -0.42 -11.29 -15.83
C SER A 36 1.09 -11.25 -16.00
N ALA A 37 1.81 -11.19 -14.89
CA ALA A 37 3.26 -11.13 -14.94
C ALA A 37 3.87 -12.50 -15.24
N THR A 38 5.00 -12.48 -15.94
CA THR A 38 5.89 -13.62 -16.08
C THR A 38 7.21 -13.36 -15.35
N ALA A 39 7.83 -12.23 -15.65
CA ALA A 39 9.08 -11.76 -15.03
C ALA A 39 8.94 -10.34 -14.46
N GLU A 40 7.81 -9.68 -14.70
CA GLU A 40 7.50 -8.34 -14.25
C GLU A 40 7.27 -8.32 -12.73
N HIS A 41 7.54 -7.16 -12.15
CA HIS A 41 7.49 -6.93 -10.70
C HIS A 41 6.09 -6.56 -10.20
N TRP A 42 5.21 -6.18 -11.14
CA TRP A 42 3.84 -5.76 -10.89
C TRP A 42 2.94 -6.43 -11.91
N GLU A 43 1.69 -6.68 -11.53
CA GLU A 43 0.63 -7.14 -12.42
C GLU A 43 -0.73 -6.55 -12.01
N MET A 44 -1.69 -6.60 -12.93
CA MET A 44 -3.09 -6.32 -12.62
C MET A 44 -3.66 -7.40 -11.71
N VAL A 45 -4.55 -7.02 -10.78
CA VAL A 45 -5.20 -7.95 -9.85
C VAL A 45 -6.71 -7.79 -9.95
N ASN A 46 -7.40 -8.89 -10.25
CA ASN A 46 -8.86 -8.91 -10.30
C ASN A 46 -9.47 -8.60 -8.92
N SER A 47 -10.36 -7.62 -8.86
CA SER A 47 -11.04 -7.21 -7.64
C SER A 47 -12.43 -7.82 -7.56
N THR A 48 -12.90 -8.19 -6.36
CA THR A 48 -14.30 -8.62 -6.16
C THR A 48 -15.24 -7.44 -5.91
N TYR A 49 -14.70 -6.22 -5.77
CA TYR A 49 -15.47 -5.03 -5.37
C TYR A 49 -16.04 -4.23 -6.53
N PHE A 50 -15.51 -4.39 -7.74
CA PHE A 50 -15.98 -3.70 -8.93
C PHE A 50 -15.76 -4.55 -10.18
N THR A 51 -16.22 -4.06 -11.33
CA THR A 51 -15.99 -4.69 -12.63
C THR A 51 -15.05 -3.82 -13.46
N ASP A 52 -14.12 -4.44 -14.17
CA ASP A 52 -13.23 -3.75 -15.10
C ASP A 52 -14.00 -2.79 -16.04
N GLY A 53 -13.52 -1.55 -16.13
CA GLY A 53 -14.11 -0.50 -16.95
C GLY A 53 -15.28 0.24 -16.30
N ALA A 54 -15.67 -0.11 -15.07
CA ALA A 54 -16.63 0.67 -14.29
C ALA A 54 -16.14 2.13 -14.13
N SER A 55 -17.08 3.06 -13.97
CA SER A 55 -16.74 4.47 -13.86
C SER A 55 -16.20 4.80 -12.47
N THR A 56 -15.17 5.65 -12.42
CA THR A 56 -14.75 6.30 -11.17
C THR A 56 -15.72 7.42 -10.78
N SER A 57 -15.65 7.85 -9.53
CA SER A 57 -16.23 9.11 -9.04
C SER A 57 -15.11 9.99 -8.53
N ASN A 58 -15.31 11.31 -8.53
CA ASN A 58 -14.44 12.21 -7.78
C ASN A 58 -14.58 11.91 -6.27
N ILE A 59 -13.48 11.74 -5.57
CA ILE A 59 -13.44 11.52 -4.12
C ILE A 59 -12.90 12.79 -3.46
N VAL A 60 -13.74 13.46 -2.68
CA VAL A 60 -13.36 14.66 -1.92
C VAL A 60 -13.61 14.44 -0.42
N PRO A 61 -12.57 14.45 0.44
CA PRO A 61 -11.16 14.70 0.13
C PRO A 61 -10.47 13.50 -0.55
N GLY A 62 -9.59 13.76 -1.52
CA GLY A 62 -8.86 12.74 -2.29
C GLY A 62 -7.62 13.32 -2.98
N LEU A 63 -7.41 13.01 -4.26
CA LEU A 63 -6.39 13.69 -5.07
C LEU A 63 -6.79 15.17 -5.26
N SER A 64 -5.83 16.01 -5.66
CA SER A 64 -6.12 17.40 -5.97
C SER A 64 -6.95 17.48 -7.25
N ASP A 65 -8.04 18.25 -7.21
CA ASP A 65 -8.81 18.60 -8.40
C ASP A 65 -8.09 19.77 -9.10
N GLU A 66 -7.24 19.48 -10.08
CA GLU A 66 -6.43 20.50 -10.79
C GLU A 66 -7.27 21.29 -11.82
N ASN A 67 -8.51 20.86 -12.12
CA ASN A 67 -9.42 21.57 -13.03
C ASN A 67 -10.85 21.65 -12.47
N ASP A 68 -11.72 22.35 -13.19
CA ASP A 68 -13.05 22.71 -12.71
C ASP A 68 -14.07 21.56 -12.80
N ASP A 69 -14.03 20.80 -13.90
CA ASP A 69 -15.09 19.86 -14.26
C ASP A 69 -14.61 18.40 -14.21
N PHE A 70 -15.14 17.60 -13.28
CA PHE A 70 -14.82 16.17 -13.21
C PHE A 70 -15.59 15.37 -14.27
N VAL A 71 -14.87 14.56 -15.05
CA VAL A 71 -15.41 13.55 -15.95
C VAL A 71 -15.14 12.16 -15.41
N LEU A 72 -16.15 11.28 -15.49
CA LEU A 72 -16.06 9.89 -15.07
C LEU A 72 -14.91 9.16 -15.80
N GLY A 73 -13.91 8.74 -15.03
CA GLY A 73 -12.80 7.93 -15.52
C GLY A 73 -13.12 6.44 -15.48
N LYS A 74 -12.11 5.60 -15.20
CA LYS A 74 -12.24 4.13 -15.24
C LYS A 74 -11.55 3.44 -14.06
N LEU A 75 -12.22 2.45 -13.51
CA LEU A 75 -11.67 1.43 -12.62
C LEU A 75 -11.16 0.26 -13.47
N LYS A 76 -9.94 -0.19 -13.22
CA LYS A 76 -9.21 -1.20 -14.00
C LYS A 76 -8.69 -2.30 -13.09
N ASP A 77 -9.02 -3.55 -13.35
CA ASP A 77 -8.59 -4.70 -12.53
C ASP A 77 -8.24 -5.96 -13.33
N THR A 78 -8.82 -6.13 -14.53
CA THR A 78 -8.50 -7.24 -15.43
C THR A 78 -7.90 -6.78 -16.75
N SER A 79 -7.79 -5.47 -16.98
CA SER A 79 -6.97 -4.90 -18.05
C SER A 79 -6.15 -3.70 -17.58
N ASN A 80 -5.03 -3.43 -18.24
CA ASN A 80 -4.07 -2.39 -17.87
C ASN A 80 -4.18 -1.10 -18.72
N GLN A 81 -5.14 -1.05 -19.65
CA GLN A 81 -5.35 0.07 -20.57
C GLN A 81 -6.84 0.42 -20.67
N THR A 82 -7.16 1.72 -20.66
CA THR A 82 -8.53 2.21 -20.89
C THR A 82 -8.86 2.24 -22.38
N ALA A 83 -10.15 2.33 -22.71
CA ALA A 83 -10.54 2.85 -24.02
C ALA A 83 -10.16 4.33 -24.13
N GLY A 84 -10.09 4.84 -25.37
CA GLY A 84 -9.79 6.24 -25.64
C GLY A 84 -10.81 7.20 -25.03
N MET A 85 -10.33 8.26 -24.39
CA MET A 85 -11.16 9.33 -23.85
C MET A 85 -10.55 10.70 -24.15
N THR A 86 -11.41 11.70 -24.30
CA THR A 86 -11.03 13.11 -24.46
C THR A 86 -11.43 13.90 -23.22
N LEU A 87 -10.69 14.95 -22.93
CA LEU A 87 -10.98 15.95 -21.91
C LEU A 87 -11.01 17.31 -22.58
N SER A 88 -12.03 18.12 -22.31
CA SER A 88 -12.05 19.52 -22.68
C SER A 88 -11.04 20.32 -21.84
N ALA A 89 -10.84 21.60 -22.18
CA ALA A 89 -9.86 22.47 -21.52
C ALA A 89 -10.15 22.76 -20.04
N THR A 90 -11.36 22.45 -19.55
CA THR A 90 -11.77 22.65 -18.15
C THR A 90 -11.95 21.33 -17.40
N GLU A 91 -11.65 20.20 -18.05
CA GLU A 91 -11.97 18.89 -17.52
C GLU A 91 -10.74 18.16 -16.96
N PHE A 92 -10.99 17.45 -15.86
CA PHE A 92 -10.09 16.46 -15.29
C PHE A 92 -10.82 15.14 -15.05
N THR A 93 -10.05 14.08 -14.85
CA THR A 93 -10.59 12.75 -14.56
C THR A 93 -9.69 12.00 -13.60
N GLU A 94 -10.19 10.90 -13.06
CA GLU A 94 -9.39 9.99 -12.24
C GLU A 94 -9.49 8.56 -12.78
N ILE A 95 -8.35 7.89 -12.96
CA ILE A 95 -8.27 6.48 -13.34
C ILE A 95 -7.69 5.68 -12.17
N GLU A 96 -8.30 4.55 -11.85
CA GLU A 96 -7.83 3.67 -10.77
C GLU A 96 -7.50 2.27 -11.29
N TYR A 97 -6.35 1.75 -10.87
CA TYR A 97 -5.87 0.41 -11.21
C TYR A 97 -5.71 -0.44 -9.95
N CYS A 98 -6.23 -1.66 -9.98
CA CYS A 98 -5.95 -2.69 -9.00
C CYS A 98 -4.69 -3.46 -9.43
N ILE A 99 -3.63 -3.37 -8.62
CA ILE A 99 -2.32 -3.96 -8.93
C ILE A 99 -1.74 -4.67 -7.72
N GLY A 100 -0.90 -5.67 -7.98
CA GLY A 100 -0.18 -6.42 -6.96
C GLY A 100 1.31 -6.53 -7.30
N ALA A 101 2.15 -6.49 -6.27
CA ALA A 101 3.55 -6.85 -6.39
C ALA A 101 3.68 -8.36 -6.59
N THR A 102 4.58 -8.79 -7.46
CA THR A 102 4.82 -10.20 -7.76
C THR A 102 6.00 -10.73 -6.94
N ALA A 103 6.21 -12.05 -6.97
CA ALA A 103 7.40 -12.68 -6.38
C ALA A 103 8.72 -12.30 -7.08
N ASN A 104 8.67 -11.60 -8.22
CA ASN A 104 9.86 -11.16 -8.95
C ASN A 104 10.47 -9.87 -8.39
N VAL A 105 9.75 -9.15 -7.52
CA VAL A 105 10.32 -7.98 -6.84
C VAL A 105 11.55 -8.40 -6.03
N THR A 106 12.64 -7.65 -6.14
CA THR A 106 13.81 -7.78 -5.28
C THR A 106 13.84 -6.61 -4.30
N PRO A 107 13.37 -6.77 -3.05
CA PRO A 107 13.34 -5.68 -2.08
C PRO A 107 14.72 -5.40 -1.45
N PRO A 108 14.93 -4.21 -0.84
CA PRO A 108 14.01 -3.08 -0.88
C PRO A 108 14.10 -2.39 -2.24
N GLU A 109 12.96 -2.03 -2.82
CA GLU A 109 12.92 -1.34 -4.11
C GLU A 109 11.78 -0.32 -4.13
N THR A 110 12.04 0.84 -4.73
CA THR A 110 11.03 1.88 -4.89
C THR A 110 10.61 1.97 -6.34
N TYR A 111 9.31 1.85 -6.57
CA TYR A 111 8.70 1.96 -7.88
C TYR A 111 7.93 3.26 -8.02
N TYR A 112 8.03 3.82 -9.23
CA TYR A 112 7.28 4.96 -9.69
C TYR A 112 6.33 4.48 -10.78
N PHE A 113 5.13 5.02 -10.79
CA PHE A 113 4.07 4.68 -11.73
C PHE A 113 3.60 5.92 -12.47
N ARG A 114 3.22 5.73 -13.72
CA ARG A 114 2.64 6.77 -14.57
C ARG A 114 1.62 6.18 -15.54
N LEU A 115 0.80 7.06 -16.12
CA LEU A 115 -0.05 6.71 -17.24
C LEU A 115 0.53 7.22 -18.56
N THR A 116 0.36 6.47 -19.64
CA THR A 116 0.76 6.86 -21.00
C THR A 116 -0.42 6.73 -21.96
N ASN A 117 -0.37 7.39 -23.11
CA ASN A 117 -1.29 7.14 -24.21
C ASN A 117 -0.82 5.90 -25.00
N ALA A 118 -1.30 4.72 -24.62
CA ALA A 118 -0.92 3.43 -25.22
C ALA A 118 0.61 3.26 -25.39
N GLY A 119 1.39 3.61 -24.37
CA GLY A 119 2.86 3.55 -24.37
C GLY A 119 3.58 4.83 -24.80
N THR A 120 2.84 5.83 -25.32
CA THR A 120 3.40 7.16 -25.62
C THR A 120 3.26 8.07 -24.40
N PRO A 121 4.34 8.67 -23.87
CA PRO A 121 4.24 9.55 -22.72
C PRO A 121 3.26 10.71 -22.92
N LEU A 122 2.51 11.07 -21.88
CA LEU A 122 1.76 12.33 -21.81
C LEU A 122 2.72 13.53 -21.74
N ASP A 123 2.17 14.74 -21.90
CA ASP A 123 2.93 15.99 -22.00
C ASP A 123 3.71 16.33 -20.73
N SER A 124 3.16 16.00 -19.55
CA SER A 124 3.77 16.32 -18.25
C SER A 124 3.43 15.28 -17.17
N TYR A 125 4.33 15.14 -16.19
CA TYR A 125 4.12 14.37 -14.96
C TYR A 125 4.59 15.22 -13.78
N ILE A 126 3.64 15.83 -13.07
CA ILE A 126 3.94 16.68 -11.90
C ILE A 126 4.20 15.79 -10.68
N ILE A 127 3.45 14.69 -10.57
CA ILE A 127 3.54 13.70 -9.48
C ILE A 127 3.54 12.30 -10.08
N TYR A 128 4.35 11.40 -9.51
CA TYR A 128 4.34 9.98 -9.82
C TYR A 128 3.68 9.21 -8.68
N GLY A 129 2.84 8.22 -9.01
CA GLY A 129 2.46 7.21 -8.04
C GLY A 129 3.72 6.52 -7.53
N ARG A 130 3.88 6.33 -6.22
CA ARG A 130 5.10 5.77 -5.63
C ARG A 130 4.77 4.67 -4.64
N VAL A 131 5.43 3.52 -4.78
CA VAL A 131 5.37 2.42 -3.81
C VAL A 131 6.77 1.93 -3.50
N THR A 132 7.11 1.80 -2.22
CA THR A 132 8.34 1.15 -1.77
C THR A 132 7.98 -0.25 -1.27
N VAL A 133 8.53 -1.27 -1.91
CA VAL A 133 8.47 -2.65 -1.42
C VAL A 133 9.69 -2.84 -0.53
N GLY A 134 9.47 -3.01 0.78
CA GLY A 134 10.55 -3.23 1.75
C GLY A 134 11.04 -4.67 1.79
N ASN A 135 12.21 -4.90 2.37
CA ASN A 135 12.62 -6.24 2.74
C ASN A 135 11.64 -6.81 3.76
N SER A 136 10.97 -7.87 3.34
CA SER A 136 10.33 -8.79 4.25
C SER A 136 11.50 -9.51 4.93
N GLY A 137 11.96 -9.04 6.09
CA GLY A 137 12.98 -9.78 6.83
C GLY A 137 12.47 -11.17 7.24
N PRO A 138 13.34 -12.07 7.74
CA PRO A 138 13.00 -13.46 8.00
C PRO A 138 11.70 -13.57 8.80
N TRP A 139 10.89 -14.54 8.42
CA TRP A 139 9.66 -14.83 9.14
C TRP A 139 10.04 -15.29 10.56
N PHE A 140 9.45 -14.65 11.58
CA PHE A 140 9.77 -14.90 12.98
C PHE A 140 9.58 -16.38 13.34
N ASP A 141 8.37 -16.88 13.12
CA ASP A 141 7.98 -18.26 13.38
C ASP A 141 6.80 -18.62 12.47
N SER A 142 6.87 -19.77 11.79
CA SER A 142 5.83 -20.22 10.85
C SER A 142 4.46 -20.46 11.50
N ASN A 143 4.42 -20.60 12.83
CA ASN A 143 3.18 -20.71 13.60
C ASN A 143 2.37 -19.41 13.67
N TRP A 144 3.01 -18.26 13.40
CA TRP A 144 2.36 -16.96 13.24
C TRP A 144 2.20 -16.64 11.75
N PRO A 145 1.09 -17.05 11.11
CA PRO A 145 0.92 -16.94 9.66
C PRO A 145 0.71 -15.50 9.15
N TYR A 146 0.55 -14.53 10.03
CA TYR A 146 0.30 -13.14 9.65
C TYR A 146 1.26 -12.18 10.35
N ARG A 147 1.67 -11.14 9.61
CA ARG A 147 2.40 -10.00 10.16
C ARG A 147 2.02 -8.69 9.47
N LYS A 148 2.21 -7.57 10.16
CA LYS A 148 2.15 -6.22 9.59
C LYS A 148 3.41 -5.44 9.93
N LEU A 149 3.86 -4.63 8.98
CA LEU A 149 4.97 -3.69 9.18
C LEU A 149 4.46 -2.49 9.97
N LEU A 150 5.16 -2.13 11.04
CA LEU A 150 4.96 -0.91 11.79
C LEU A 150 6.14 0.03 11.51
N ARG A 151 5.83 1.27 11.14
CA ARG A 151 6.81 2.32 10.90
C ARG A 151 6.84 3.29 12.08
N ILE A 152 8.01 3.46 12.65
CA ILE A 152 8.32 4.52 13.60
C ILE A 152 8.94 5.65 12.80
N ASP A 153 8.19 6.74 12.68
CA ASP A 153 8.56 7.92 11.91
C ASP A 153 9.70 8.67 12.60
N SER A 154 10.86 8.75 11.94
CA SER A 154 12.04 9.40 12.50
C SER A 154 11.86 10.89 12.75
N SER A 155 10.94 11.56 12.04
CA SER A 155 10.62 12.97 12.28
C SER A 155 9.98 13.22 13.66
N ARG A 156 9.50 12.16 14.30
CA ARG A 156 8.91 12.18 15.65
C ARG A 156 9.89 11.72 16.73
N VAL A 157 11.13 11.41 16.37
CA VAL A 157 12.18 10.96 17.28
C VAL A 157 13.27 12.04 17.36
N ALA A 158 13.48 12.62 18.53
CA ALA A 158 14.37 13.77 18.71
C ALA A 158 15.89 13.46 18.53
N GLY A 159 16.24 12.18 18.37
CA GLY A 159 17.60 11.69 18.19
C GLY A 159 17.65 10.17 18.33
N ASP A 160 18.81 9.56 18.18
CA ASP A 160 18.92 8.11 18.29
C ASP A 160 18.78 7.67 19.75
N LEU A 161 17.86 6.73 20.01
CA LEU A 161 17.57 6.20 21.35
C LEU A 161 17.72 4.68 21.34
N ALA A 162 18.33 4.14 22.39
CA ALA A 162 18.51 2.71 22.58
C ALA A 162 17.51 2.16 23.62
N ASN A 163 17.03 0.93 23.40
CA ASN A 163 16.08 0.22 24.26
C ASN A 163 14.90 1.11 24.67
N PHE A 164 14.30 1.76 23.66
CA PHE A 164 13.31 2.79 23.88
C PHE A 164 11.90 2.18 23.84
N PRO A 165 11.05 2.39 24.89
CA PRO A 165 9.68 1.93 24.87
C PRO A 165 8.84 2.78 23.93
N VAL A 166 8.38 2.17 22.84
CA VAL A 166 7.51 2.80 21.84
C VAL A 166 6.06 2.41 22.12
N LEU A 167 5.18 3.41 22.22
CA LEU A 167 3.74 3.18 22.31
C LEU A 167 3.17 2.85 20.93
N ILE A 168 2.61 1.66 20.79
CA ILE A 168 1.79 1.24 19.66
C ILE A 168 0.33 1.44 20.06
N ASN A 169 -0.36 2.38 19.43
CA ASN A 169 -1.77 2.65 19.64
C ASN A 169 -2.47 2.65 18.27
N THR A 170 -3.23 1.60 17.98
CA THR A 170 -3.83 1.38 16.67
C THR A 170 -5.19 0.70 16.77
N THR A 171 -5.98 0.76 15.69
CA THR A 171 -7.18 -0.05 15.49
C THR A 171 -7.13 -0.61 14.08
N ASP A 172 -7.21 -1.92 13.96
CA ASP A 172 -7.03 -2.61 12.69
C ASP A 172 -7.93 -3.85 12.60
N GLU A 173 -8.72 -3.96 11.53
CA GLU A 173 -9.68 -5.06 11.38
C GLU A 173 -9.01 -6.44 11.36
N ASN A 174 -7.79 -6.54 10.85
CA ASN A 174 -7.05 -7.81 10.83
C ASN A 174 -6.65 -8.26 12.24
N LEU A 175 -6.62 -7.34 13.21
CA LEU A 175 -6.37 -7.63 14.62
C LEU A 175 -7.63 -8.04 15.38
N LYS A 176 -8.82 -8.07 14.76
CA LYS A 176 -10.01 -8.63 15.42
C LYS A 176 -9.82 -10.12 15.70
N TYR A 177 -10.33 -10.55 16.84
CA TYR A 177 -10.36 -11.97 17.18
C TYR A 177 -11.30 -12.72 16.24
N ASN A 178 -10.85 -13.86 15.72
CA ASN A 178 -11.72 -14.81 15.05
C ASN A 178 -11.24 -16.24 15.31
N ALA A 179 -12.13 -17.09 15.83
CA ALA A 179 -11.87 -18.51 16.05
C ALA A 179 -11.69 -19.31 14.74
N ASP A 180 -12.19 -18.80 13.61
CA ASP A 180 -12.06 -19.44 12.30
C ASP A 180 -10.69 -19.14 11.68
N ALA A 181 -9.92 -20.20 11.45
CA ALA A 181 -8.61 -20.14 10.82
C ALA A 181 -8.62 -19.54 9.40
N HIS A 182 -9.76 -19.54 8.71
CA HIS A 182 -9.89 -19.09 7.32
C HIS A 182 -10.53 -17.70 7.17
N ALA A 183 -10.83 -17.01 8.27
CA ALA A 183 -11.44 -15.69 8.22
C ALA A 183 -10.42 -14.59 7.85
N VAL A 184 -10.96 -13.48 7.33
CA VAL A 184 -10.22 -12.24 7.02
C VAL A 184 -9.57 -11.58 8.25
N ASN A 185 -10.08 -11.87 9.46
CA ASN A 185 -9.47 -11.44 10.71
C ASN A 185 -8.64 -12.59 11.29
N HIS A 186 -7.55 -12.23 11.94
CA HIS A 186 -6.43 -13.16 12.01
C HIS A 186 -5.94 -13.45 13.42
N VAL A 187 -6.30 -12.65 14.43
CA VAL A 187 -5.97 -12.94 15.84
C VAL A 187 -6.78 -14.15 16.31
N ARG A 188 -6.11 -15.10 16.98
CA ARG A 188 -6.70 -16.41 17.34
C ARG A 188 -6.92 -16.57 18.84
N GLN A 189 -6.41 -15.67 19.67
CA GLN A 189 -6.70 -15.64 21.11
C GLN A 189 -7.47 -14.38 21.48
N SER A 190 -8.59 -14.54 22.18
CA SER A 190 -9.51 -13.42 22.48
C SER A 190 -8.95 -12.39 23.46
N ASP A 191 -7.89 -12.74 24.18
CA ASP A 191 -7.08 -11.87 25.05
C ASP A 191 -5.88 -11.24 24.32
N GLY A 192 -5.63 -11.60 23.06
CA GLY A 192 -4.51 -11.12 22.27
C GLY A 192 -3.16 -11.78 22.59
N GLY A 193 -3.14 -12.91 23.31
CA GLY A 193 -1.91 -13.61 23.69
C GLY A 193 -1.08 -14.13 22.52
N ASP A 194 -1.65 -14.19 21.32
CA ASP A 194 -0.93 -14.49 20.08
C ASP A 194 -0.40 -13.24 19.36
N ILE A 195 -0.45 -12.05 19.95
CA ILE A 195 0.14 -10.82 19.38
C ILE A 195 1.57 -10.68 19.90
N VAL A 196 2.56 -10.67 18.99
CA VAL A 196 3.97 -10.45 19.34
C VAL A 196 4.62 -9.44 18.43
N PHE A 197 5.69 -8.81 18.89
CA PHE A 197 6.45 -7.83 18.12
C PHE A 197 7.85 -8.33 17.82
N THR A 198 8.38 -8.01 16.64
CA THR A 198 9.75 -8.36 16.29
C THR A 198 10.47 -7.21 15.59
N THR A 199 11.80 -7.23 15.63
CA THR A 199 12.61 -6.46 14.68
C THR A 199 12.37 -6.91 13.24
N GLU A 200 12.88 -6.16 12.26
CA GLU A 200 12.84 -6.59 10.86
C GLU A 200 13.52 -7.95 10.65
N VAL A 201 14.54 -8.29 11.44
CA VAL A 201 15.29 -9.54 11.33
C VAL A 201 14.69 -10.70 12.15
N GLY A 202 13.44 -10.57 12.60
CA GLY A 202 12.71 -11.66 13.27
C GLY A 202 13.14 -11.91 14.71
N VAL A 203 13.74 -10.93 15.39
CA VAL A 203 14.04 -11.03 16.83
C VAL A 203 12.83 -10.53 17.62
N LYS A 204 12.24 -11.39 18.47
CA LYS A 204 11.12 -11.02 19.35
C LYS A 204 11.54 -9.86 20.26
N LEU A 205 10.65 -8.88 20.40
CA LEU A 205 10.81 -7.70 21.25
C LEU A 205 10.00 -7.87 22.53
N ASP A 206 10.56 -7.35 23.62
CA ASP A 206 9.87 -7.25 24.90
C ASP A 206 8.73 -6.23 24.75
N HIS A 207 7.56 -6.58 25.28
CA HIS A 207 6.37 -5.77 25.13
C HIS A 207 5.38 -6.00 26.27
N GLU A 208 4.46 -5.04 26.43
CA GLU A 208 3.34 -5.10 27.35
C GLU A 208 2.09 -4.63 26.60
N ILE A 209 1.05 -5.46 26.54
CA ILE A 209 -0.25 -5.09 25.99
C ILE A 209 -1.07 -4.46 27.12
N GLU A 210 -1.28 -3.14 27.05
CA GLU A 210 -2.14 -2.41 28.00
C GLU A 210 -3.62 -2.63 27.71
N LYS A 211 -3.98 -2.75 26.43
CA LYS A 211 -5.35 -2.94 25.99
C LYS A 211 -5.40 -3.70 24.67
N TYR A 212 -6.31 -4.67 24.62
CA TYR A 212 -6.74 -5.30 23.38
C TYR A 212 -8.28 -5.41 23.38
N GLU A 213 -8.95 -4.86 22.36
CA GLU A 213 -10.39 -5.03 22.17
C GLU A 213 -10.66 -5.99 21.00
N PRO A 214 -11.03 -7.26 21.29
CA PRO A 214 -11.13 -8.30 20.27
C PRO A 214 -12.19 -8.02 19.20
N SER A 215 -13.23 -7.25 19.52
CA SER A 215 -14.33 -6.97 18.58
C SER A 215 -13.97 -5.90 17.53
N THR A 216 -13.12 -4.94 17.90
CA THR A 216 -12.73 -3.82 17.04
C THR A 216 -11.33 -3.99 16.44
N GLY A 217 -10.46 -4.78 17.10
CA GLY A 217 -9.04 -4.86 16.78
C GLY A 217 -8.24 -3.65 17.30
N GLU A 218 -8.76 -2.96 18.33
CA GLU A 218 -8.01 -1.92 19.04
C GLU A 218 -6.88 -2.56 19.84
N LEU A 219 -5.68 -1.99 19.72
CA LEU A 219 -4.48 -2.45 20.42
C LEU A 219 -3.71 -1.24 20.97
N VAL A 220 -3.41 -1.29 22.26
CA VAL A 220 -2.50 -0.39 22.96
C VAL A 220 -1.41 -1.24 23.61
N ALA A 221 -0.16 -1.06 23.18
CA ALA A 221 0.97 -1.82 23.70
C ALA A 221 2.23 -0.96 23.79
N TRP A 222 3.06 -1.20 24.80
CA TRP A 222 4.43 -0.71 24.87
C TRP A 222 5.37 -1.77 24.32
N VAL A 223 6.30 -1.38 23.45
CA VAL A 223 7.28 -2.29 22.85
C VAL A 223 8.67 -1.71 23.05
N GLU A 224 9.58 -2.47 23.68
CA GLU A 224 10.97 -2.07 23.81
C GLU A 224 11.70 -2.27 22.48
N VAL A 225 12.07 -1.15 21.82
CA VAL A 225 12.77 -1.18 20.53
C VAL A 225 14.27 -0.95 20.76
N PRO A 226 15.17 -1.87 20.34
CA PRO A 226 16.59 -1.79 20.64
C PRO A 226 17.27 -0.50 20.18
N SER A 227 16.86 0.01 19.02
CA SER A 227 17.31 1.28 18.47
C SER A 227 16.17 1.93 17.69
N VAL A 228 15.86 3.20 18.00
CA VAL A 228 15.06 4.08 17.16
C VAL A 228 15.92 5.26 16.72
N PHE A 229 15.78 5.68 15.47
CA PHE A 229 16.65 6.68 14.86
C PHE A 229 15.93 8.00 14.60
N GLY A 230 16.63 9.13 14.81
CA GLY A 230 16.12 10.46 14.49
C GLY A 230 16.32 10.87 13.02
N SER A 231 17.17 10.15 12.28
CA SER A 231 17.51 10.47 10.88
C SER A 231 16.92 9.52 9.84
N SER A 232 16.39 8.37 10.25
CA SER A 232 15.83 7.35 9.36
C SER A 232 14.71 6.60 10.05
N ASP A 233 13.65 6.28 9.32
CA ASP A 233 12.54 5.50 9.89
C ASP A 233 13.06 4.19 10.49
N THR A 234 12.42 3.77 11.58
CA THR A 234 12.67 2.46 12.19
C THR A 234 11.48 1.58 11.92
N PHE A 235 11.71 0.32 11.54
CA PHE A 235 10.63 -0.62 11.25
C PHE A 235 10.67 -1.80 12.22
N ILE A 236 9.48 -2.22 12.64
CA ILE A 236 9.26 -3.45 13.41
C ILE A 236 8.07 -4.18 12.79
N TYR A 237 7.85 -5.43 13.16
CA TYR A 237 6.69 -6.21 12.75
C TYR A 237 5.80 -6.51 13.96
N ILE A 238 4.49 -6.48 13.77
CA ILE A 238 3.51 -7.15 14.62
C ILE A 238 3.14 -8.47 13.97
N TYR A 239 3.25 -9.59 14.69
CA TYR A 239 2.83 -10.91 14.26
C TYR A 239 1.59 -11.34 15.05
N TYR A 240 0.70 -12.08 14.38
CA TYR A 240 -0.52 -12.62 15.01
C TYR A 240 -1.01 -13.88 14.29
N GLY A 241 -1.93 -14.61 14.92
CA GLY A 241 -2.66 -15.73 14.36
C GLY A 241 -2.21 -17.12 14.78
N TYR A 242 -1.43 -17.21 15.87
CA TYR A 242 -1.05 -18.50 16.44
C TYR A 242 -2.00 -18.90 17.57
N ALA A 243 -3.01 -19.71 17.27
CA ALA A 243 -4.02 -20.13 18.25
C ALA A 243 -3.44 -20.81 19.50
N SER A 244 -2.29 -21.47 19.37
CA SER A 244 -1.61 -22.19 20.45
C SER A 244 -0.44 -21.42 21.04
N ALA A 245 -0.37 -20.10 20.83
CA ALA A 245 0.63 -19.25 21.48
C ALA A 245 0.56 -19.43 23.00
N VAL A 246 1.74 -19.49 23.61
CA VAL A 246 1.92 -19.51 25.06
C VAL A 246 2.79 -18.31 25.43
N ASP A 247 2.50 -17.73 26.58
CA ASP A 247 3.23 -16.60 27.17
C ASP A 247 4.66 -17.01 27.58
#